data_AF-B2A5C4-F1
#
_entry.id   AF-B2A5C4-F1
#
_cell.length_a   1.000
_cell.length_b   1.000
_cell.length_c   1.000
_cell.angle_alpha   90.00
_cell.angle_beta   90.00
_cell.angle_gamma   90.00
#
_symmetry.space_group_name_H-M   'P 1'
#
loop_
_entity.id
_entity.type
_entity.pdbx_description
1 polymer ?
#
loop_
_entity_poly.entity_id
_entity_poly.type
_entity_poly.pdbx_seq_one_letter_code
_entity_poly.pdbx_strand_id
1 'polypeptide(L)'
;MSAKETMDIIFQILERLEKAMDEEQFNWEKEISHEALDISETRWTLIIEMMEENNLIKGLNIDRGAKGDISISIHSPRIRLQGLNFLIENSQTAKVINAAKLLKDTVPGL
;
A
#
# COMPACT_ATOMS: atom_id res chain seq x y z
N MET A 1 16.67 1.99 -9.79
CA MET A 1 15.72 2.41 -8.74
C MET A 1 16.36 2.23 -7.37
N SER A 2 16.42 3.30 -6.60
CA SER A 2 16.91 3.38 -5.22
C SER A 2 15.82 3.03 -4.22
N ALA A 3 16.21 2.83 -2.95
CA ALA A 3 15.25 2.65 -1.86
C ALA A 3 14.28 3.84 -1.74
N LYS A 4 14.79 5.08 -1.91
CA LYS A 4 13.96 6.29 -1.88
C LYS A 4 12.87 6.25 -2.95
N GLU A 5 13.23 5.96 -4.21
CA GLU A 5 12.27 5.88 -5.31
C GLU A 5 11.21 4.78 -5.08
N THR A 6 11.60 3.66 -4.46
CA THR A 6 10.66 2.59 -4.09
C THR A 6 9.68 3.07 -3.02
N MET A 7 10.16 3.80 -2.01
CA MET A 7 9.31 4.37 -0.96
C MET A 7 8.35 5.44 -1.50
N ASP A 8 8.81 6.25 -2.45
CA ASP A 8 7.96 7.24 -3.14
C ASP A 8 6.80 6.56 -3.89
N ILE A 9 7.04 5.39 -4.51
CA ILE A 9 5.99 4.58 -5.17
C ILE A 9 5.01 4.00 -4.14
N ILE A 10 5.52 3.40 -3.05
CA ILE A 10 4.66 2.86 -1.98
C ILE A 10 3.75 3.96 -1.43
N PHE A 11 4.29 5.15 -1.18
CA PHE A 11 3.54 6.29 -0.71
C PHE A 11 2.44 6.71 -1.70
N GLN A 12 2.77 6.82 -3.00
CA GLN A 12 1.79 7.13 -4.05
C GLN A 12 0.64 6.12 -4.11
N ILE A 13 0.94 4.81 -4.04
CA ILE A 13 -0.09 3.77 -4.04
C ILE A 13 -1.00 3.92 -2.81
N LEU A 14 -0.42 4.13 -1.63
CA LEU A 14 -1.20 4.30 -0.40
C LEU A 14 -2.07 5.56 -0.44
N GLU A 15 -1.54 6.70 -0.87
CA GLU A 15 -2.33 7.94 -1.02
C GLU A 15 -3.49 7.74 -2.00
N ARG A 16 -3.23 7.02 -3.10
CA ARG A 16 -4.28 6.76 -4.09
C ARG A 16 -5.38 5.86 -3.52
N LEU A 17 -5.00 4.81 -2.79
CA LEU A 17 -5.94 3.89 -2.15
C LEU A 17 -6.72 4.53 -0.99
N GLU A 18 -6.13 5.51 -0.30
CA GLU A 18 -6.82 6.30 0.73
C GLU A 18 -7.90 7.17 0.08
N LYS A 19 -7.58 7.91 -0.99
CA LYS A 19 -8.58 8.69 -1.75
C LYS A 19 -9.68 7.82 -2.34
N ALA A 20 -9.32 6.61 -2.80
CA ALA A 20 -10.26 5.65 -3.35
C ALA A 20 -11.30 5.15 -2.34
N MET A 21 -11.14 5.41 -1.03
CA MET A 21 -12.13 5.06 -0.01
C MET A 21 -13.48 5.78 -0.24
N ASP A 22 -13.44 6.96 -0.85
CA ASP A 22 -14.62 7.78 -1.14
C ASP A 22 -15.08 7.68 -2.61
N GLU A 23 -14.49 6.77 -3.40
CA GLU A 23 -14.74 6.64 -4.82
C GLU A 23 -15.46 5.33 -5.17
N GLU A 24 -16.62 5.43 -5.80
CA GLU A 24 -17.39 4.26 -6.24
C GLU A 24 -16.78 3.55 -7.46
N GLN A 25 -15.96 4.25 -8.26
CA GLN A 25 -15.46 3.79 -9.56
C GLN A 25 -13.93 3.71 -9.64
N PHE A 26 -13.26 3.42 -8.53
CA PHE A 26 -11.80 3.26 -8.53
C PHE A 26 -11.34 2.17 -9.52
N ASN A 27 -10.42 2.53 -10.42
CA ASN A 27 -9.87 1.60 -11.40
C ASN A 27 -8.37 1.36 -11.15
N TRP A 28 -8.06 0.28 -10.45
CA TRP A 28 -6.68 -0.01 -10.06
C TRP A 28 -5.74 -0.18 -11.26
N GLU A 29 -6.22 -0.75 -12.38
CA GLU A 29 -5.40 -0.98 -13.58
C GLU A 29 -4.95 0.33 -14.22
N LYS A 30 -5.74 1.40 -14.11
CA LYS A 30 -5.41 2.70 -14.70
C LYS A 30 -4.62 3.60 -13.78
N GLU A 31 -4.60 3.30 -12.50
CA GLU A 31 -4.21 4.28 -11.48
C GLU A 31 -3.07 3.81 -10.58
N ILE A 32 -2.93 2.50 -10.40
CA ILE A 32 -1.86 1.91 -9.58
C ILE A 32 -1.20 0.70 -10.24
N SER A 33 -1.41 0.45 -11.54
CA SER A 33 -0.67 -0.60 -12.27
C SER A 33 0.78 -0.20 -12.51
N HIS A 34 1.58 -1.14 -13.00
CA HIS A 34 2.97 -0.87 -13.33
C HIS A 34 3.10 0.17 -14.46
N GLU A 35 2.18 0.18 -15.44
CA GLU A 35 2.13 1.19 -16.49
C GLU A 35 1.72 2.56 -15.95
N ALA A 36 0.72 2.61 -15.07
CA ALA A 36 0.26 3.86 -14.46
C ALA A 36 1.37 4.53 -13.61
N LEU A 37 2.22 3.72 -12.99
CA LEU A 37 3.33 4.15 -12.14
C LEU A 37 4.65 4.32 -12.90
N ASP A 38 4.68 4.03 -14.21
CA ASP A 38 5.88 4.06 -15.07
C ASP A 38 7.06 3.22 -14.52
N ILE A 39 6.75 1.98 -14.11
CA ILE A 39 7.75 1.01 -13.61
C ILE A 39 7.58 -0.35 -14.29
N SER A 40 8.64 -1.18 -14.23
CA SER A 40 8.55 -2.55 -14.71
C SER A 40 7.55 -3.37 -13.90
N GLU A 41 6.80 -4.26 -14.56
CA GLU A 41 5.89 -5.21 -13.93
C GLU A 41 6.56 -5.99 -12.79
N THR A 42 7.79 -6.51 -12.99
CA THR A 42 8.52 -7.23 -11.93
C THR A 42 8.73 -6.39 -10.66
N ARG A 43 9.03 -5.10 -10.81
CA ARG A 43 9.20 -4.19 -9.66
C ARG A 43 7.87 -3.96 -8.97
N TRP A 44 6.82 -3.73 -9.74
CA TRP A 44 5.47 -3.53 -9.23
C TRP A 44 4.99 -4.75 -8.45
N THR A 45 5.16 -5.96 -8.99
CA THR A 45 4.80 -7.22 -8.34
C THR A 45 5.47 -7.36 -6.98
N LEU A 46 6.78 -7.12 -6.89
CA LEU A 46 7.51 -7.19 -5.62
C LEU A 46 7.08 -6.08 -4.64
N ILE A 47 6.75 -4.88 -5.12
CA ILE A 47 6.22 -3.80 -4.27
C ILE A 47 4.86 -4.19 -3.68
N ILE A 48 3.93 -4.65 -4.52
CA ILE A 48 2.59 -5.04 -4.07
C ILE A 48 2.66 -6.22 -3.11
N GLU A 49 3.53 -7.20 -3.36
CA GLU A 49 3.79 -8.32 -2.43
C GLU A 49 4.28 -7.79 -1.08
N MET A 50 5.33 -6.97 -1.05
CA MET A 50 5.84 -6.39 0.20
C MET A 50 4.76 -5.60 0.95
N MET A 51 3.92 -4.85 0.25
CA MET A 51 2.85 -4.06 0.86
C MET A 51 1.75 -4.95 1.47
N GLU A 52 1.39 -6.06 0.83
CA GLU A 52 0.43 -7.02 1.35
C GLU A 52 0.97 -7.73 2.60
N GLU A 53 2.20 -8.25 2.52
CA GLU A 53 2.83 -9.01 3.60
C GLU A 53 3.03 -8.15 4.87
N ASN A 54 3.29 -6.85 4.68
CA ASN A 54 3.43 -5.88 5.77
C ASN A 54 2.10 -5.25 6.21
N ASN A 55 0.97 -5.80 5.77
CA ASN A 55 -0.37 -5.34 6.11
C ASN A 55 -0.64 -3.86 5.76
N LEU A 56 0.03 -3.31 4.75
CA LEU A 56 -0.24 -1.95 4.29
C LEU A 56 -1.50 -1.91 3.41
N ILE A 57 -1.73 -2.97 2.63
CA ILE A 57 -2.86 -3.10 1.70
C ILE A 57 -3.55 -4.46 1.81
N LYS A 58 -4.72 -4.62 1.17
CA LYS A 58 -5.48 -5.88 1.04
C LYS A 58 -6.29 -5.90 -0.25
N GLY A 59 -6.97 -7.03 -0.51
CA GLY A 59 -7.90 -7.15 -1.63
C GLY A 59 -7.24 -7.66 -2.92
N LEU A 60 -6.14 -8.38 -2.75
CA LEU A 60 -5.40 -9.08 -3.77
C LEU A 60 -5.08 -10.50 -3.28
N ASN A 61 -4.80 -11.40 -4.23
CA ASN A 61 -4.25 -12.72 -3.97
C ASN A 61 -2.83 -12.77 -4.55
N ILE A 62 -1.92 -13.37 -3.79
CA ILE A 62 -0.53 -13.59 -4.20
C ILE A 62 -0.33 -15.10 -4.31
N ASP A 63 -0.10 -15.56 -5.54
CA ASP A 63 0.20 -16.96 -5.82
C ASP A 63 1.69 -17.08 -6.17
N ARG A 64 2.37 -17.97 -5.44
CA ARG A 64 3.79 -18.26 -5.63
C ARG A 64 3.96 -19.60 -6.32
N GLY A 65 4.47 -19.57 -7.53
CA GLY A 65 4.83 -20.74 -8.31
C GLY A 65 6.02 -21.47 -7.72
N ALA A 66 6.15 -22.75 -8.07
CA ALA A 66 7.21 -23.63 -7.56
C ALA A 66 8.64 -23.17 -7.95
N LYS A 67 8.78 -22.28 -8.94
CA LYS A 67 10.07 -21.74 -9.39
C LYS A 67 10.35 -20.33 -8.85
N GLY A 68 9.52 -19.84 -7.92
CA GLY A 68 9.65 -18.50 -7.35
C GLY A 68 9.02 -17.40 -8.20
N ASP A 69 8.30 -17.76 -9.26
CA ASP A 69 7.42 -16.88 -10.00
C ASP A 69 6.26 -16.41 -9.12
N ILE A 70 6.01 -15.10 -9.10
CA ILE A 70 4.93 -14.48 -8.32
C ILE A 70 3.89 -13.98 -9.30
N SER A 71 2.64 -14.36 -9.06
CA SER A 71 1.48 -13.83 -9.77
C SER A 71 0.54 -13.13 -8.81
N ILE A 72 0.03 -11.97 -9.22
CA ILE A 72 -0.86 -11.14 -8.39
C ILE A 72 -2.19 -11.02 -9.10
N SER A 73 -3.26 -11.37 -8.39
CA SER A 73 -4.63 -11.12 -8.82
C SER A 73 -5.26 -10.06 -7.92
N ILE A 74 -5.64 -8.92 -8.48
CA ILE A 74 -6.24 -7.81 -7.75
C ILE A 74 -7.76 -7.79 -7.97
N HIS A 75 -8.54 -7.76 -6.89
CA HIS A 75 -10.01 -7.78 -6.96
C HIS A 75 -10.66 -6.51 -6.43
N SER A 76 -10.28 -6.10 -5.22
CA SER A 76 -10.79 -4.89 -4.57
C SER A 76 -9.70 -4.33 -3.66
N PRO A 77 -8.64 -3.74 -4.25
CA PRO A 77 -7.50 -3.27 -3.50
C PRO A 77 -7.92 -2.15 -2.53
N ARG A 78 -7.51 -2.27 -1.27
CA ARG A 78 -7.81 -1.28 -0.22
C ARG A 78 -6.61 -1.08 0.68
N ILE A 79 -6.46 0.15 1.16
CA ILE A 79 -5.54 0.48 2.23
C ILE A 79 -5.99 -0.18 3.54
N ARG A 80 -5.02 -0.59 4.38
CA ARG A 80 -5.23 -1.06 5.76
C ARG A 80 -4.80 0.00 6.76
N LEU A 81 -5.11 -0.21 8.04
CA LEU A 81 -4.73 0.71 9.11
C LEU A 81 -3.22 0.96 9.16
N GLN A 82 -2.38 -0.06 8.94
CA GLN A 82 -0.93 0.10 8.90
C GLN A 82 -0.48 0.95 7.72
N GLY A 83 -1.16 0.86 6.56
CA GLY A 83 -0.94 1.74 5.42
C GLY A 83 -1.29 3.20 5.75
N LEU A 84 -2.39 3.44 6.46
CA LEU A 84 -2.75 4.78 6.94
C LEU A 84 -1.71 5.32 7.92
N ASN A 85 -1.26 4.50 8.89
CA ASN A 85 -0.21 4.88 9.83
C ASN A 85 1.10 5.21 9.10
N PHE A 86 1.45 4.45 8.06
CA PHE A 86 2.61 4.73 7.23
C PHE A 86 2.51 6.09 6.53
N LEU A 87 1.38 6.40 5.90
CA LEU A 87 1.14 7.71 5.28
C LEU A 87 1.28 8.83 6.30
N ILE A 88 0.71 8.62 7.48
CA ILE A 88 0.76 9.51 8.63
C ILE A 88 2.23 9.76 9.03
N GLU A 89 3.00 8.73 9.38
CA GLU A 89 4.40 8.85 9.85
C GLU A 89 5.37 9.46 8.82
N ASN A 90 5.12 9.22 7.54
CA ASN A 90 5.95 9.72 6.44
C ASN A 90 5.44 11.03 5.84
N SER A 91 4.22 11.46 6.19
CA SER A 91 3.77 12.83 5.95
C SER A 91 4.59 13.74 6.87
N GLN A 92 5.17 14.82 6.34
CA GLN A 92 5.98 15.76 7.12
C GLN A 92 5.15 16.62 8.11
N THR A 93 4.09 16.08 8.72
CA THR A 93 3.08 16.85 9.47
C THR A 93 2.98 16.39 10.92
N ALA A 94 3.19 17.31 11.86
CA ALA A 94 3.10 17.10 13.31
C ALA A 94 1.73 16.56 13.85
N LYS A 95 0.69 16.50 13.01
CA LYS A 95 -0.68 16.05 13.39
C LYS A 95 -0.79 14.54 13.66
N VAL A 96 0.18 13.79 13.14
CA VAL A 96 0.30 12.33 13.14
C VAL A 96 0.53 11.73 14.53
N ILE A 97 1.36 12.40 15.34
CA ILE A 97 1.71 11.97 16.69
C ILE A 97 0.46 11.76 17.55
N ASN A 98 -0.62 12.51 17.29
CA ASN A 98 -1.85 12.42 18.07
C ASN A 98 -2.71 11.21 17.69
N ALA A 99 -2.72 10.78 16.43
CA ALA A 99 -3.48 9.61 15.99
C ALA A 99 -2.84 8.29 16.46
N ALA A 100 -1.51 8.19 16.40
CA ALA A 100 -0.78 7.04 16.92
C ALA A 100 -0.92 6.88 18.45
N LYS A 101 -0.94 7.99 19.19
CA LYS A 101 -1.25 7.99 20.64
C LYS A 101 -2.68 7.53 20.91
N LEU A 102 -3.66 8.00 20.13
CA LEU A 102 -5.05 7.61 20.29
C LEU A 102 -5.26 6.10 20.08
N LEU A 103 -4.59 5.48 19.11
CA LEU A 103 -4.63 4.04 18.87
C LEU A 103 -3.91 3.22 19.95
N LYS A 104 -2.78 3.71 20.46
CA LYS A 104 -2.09 3.12 21.61
C LYS A 104 -3.00 3.09 22.85
N ASP A 105 -3.77 4.15 23.07
CA ASP A 105 -4.65 4.27 24.23
C ASP A 105 -5.97 3.49 24.07
N THR A 106 -6.38 3.14 22.85
CA THR A 106 -7.63 2.40 22.57
C THR A 106 -7.48 0.89 22.40
N VAL A 107 -6.26 0.37 22.24
CA VAL A 107 -5.97 -1.07 22.29
C VAL A 107 -5.36 -1.41 23.66
N PRO A 108 -6.16 -1.86 24.66
CA PRO A 108 -5.61 -2.23 25.95
C PRO A 108 -4.90 -3.58 25.82
N GLY A 109 -3.56 -3.59 25.83
CA GLY A 109 -2.79 -4.84 25.82
C GLY A 109 -1.43 -4.87 25.14
N LEU A 110 -0.73 -3.73 25.04
CA LEU A 110 0.75 -3.71 24.95
C LEU A 110 1.31 -3.04 26.21
#